data_AF-A0A850M2Y8-F1
#
_entry.id   AF-A0A850M2Y8-F1
#
_cell.length_a   1.000
_cell.length_b   1.000
_cell.length_c   1.000
_cell.angle_alpha   90.00
_cell.angle_beta   90.00
_cell.angle_gamma   90.00
#
_symmetry.space_group_name_H-M   'P 1'
#
loop_
_entity.id
_entity.type
_entity.pdbx_description
1 polymer ?
#
loop_
_entity_poly.entity_id
_entity_poly.type
_entity_poly.pdbx_seq_one_letter_code
_entity_poly.pdbx_strand_id
1 'polypeptide(L)'
;MSVLLITGNMAHDIIKEYIEPFANQVKLIKLPISIAAFITPKLVVNQLKDMDLSQYESIVVPGLMRGSCQPIEDALKIPTFKGPRYASDLPIILDEPIQLSKEIPADKLLLNQGIEEYDQLIKKLLQSRPSHPFIQLESYRIGMDFPPLILAEIVDAPKLSLQKIISTGRYFLKNGAHMLDIGAIVGQNNAKKIGKIVEAVKSTLKVPISIDSLLPEEIEIAVEAGADLILSLDAGNMDALKNLPKDRIVTIIPTNIREGIFPKSPEERVKLLLKNINNAKRFGFDRILVDPLLESPISPGLMKSLETFLQFRKRDPTIPLLYGAGNVSELIDADSTGINALLACIAVELGISVILTTEYSNKTRKTVDELSTGLKMAFLANYKKRPSVGLPFNLLRAKNKKKYDIAPKIPSIPPILVTEFDESYSLDSKGYFKIWIDQENQLISILYYHDSQPHSLIQGTSAEALGKKILSLNYIQDPSHIFYLGRELERAEIALFLGKDYVQDLKFAEVL
;
A
#
# COMPACT_ATOMS: atom_id res chain seq x y z
N MET A 1 28.32 -1.19 27.60
CA MET A 1 28.95 -2.10 26.62
C MET A 1 29.81 -1.29 25.69
N SER A 2 31.05 -1.70 25.42
CA SER A 2 31.94 -1.06 24.45
C SER A 2 31.91 -1.84 23.14
N VAL A 3 31.22 -1.30 22.14
CA VAL A 3 31.00 -1.94 20.84
C VAL A 3 31.92 -1.34 19.79
N LEU A 4 32.61 -2.20 19.03
CA LEU A 4 33.36 -1.79 17.85
C LEU A 4 32.51 -1.96 16.59
N LEU A 5 32.03 -0.85 16.03
CA LEU A 5 31.23 -0.85 14.82
C LEU A 5 32.12 -0.67 13.58
N ILE A 6 31.99 -1.57 12.60
CA ILE A 6 32.75 -1.54 11.36
C ILE A 6 31.88 -1.02 10.22
N THR A 7 32.44 -0.17 9.35
CA THR A 7 31.77 0.23 8.12
C THR A 7 32.75 0.51 6.96
N GLY A 8 32.21 0.66 5.75
CA GLY A 8 32.94 1.16 4.58
C GLY A 8 32.84 2.68 4.45
N ASN A 9 33.57 3.26 3.49
CA ASN A 9 33.68 4.70 3.32
C ASN A 9 32.33 5.39 3.07
N MET A 10 31.49 4.85 2.19
CA MET A 10 30.25 5.53 1.78
C MET A 10 29.21 5.64 2.90
N ALA A 11 29.25 4.74 3.87
CA ALA A 11 28.28 4.70 4.97
C ALA A 11 28.84 5.31 6.26
N HIS A 12 30.08 5.81 6.28
CA HIS A 12 30.72 6.27 7.50
C HIS A 12 30.01 7.48 8.12
N ASP A 13 29.76 8.51 7.31
CA ASP A 13 29.21 9.78 7.81
C ASP A 13 27.76 9.60 8.28
N ILE A 14 26.93 8.91 7.50
CA ILE A 14 25.54 8.59 7.90
C ILE A 14 25.49 7.72 9.16
N ILE A 15 26.38 6.73 9.31
CA ILE A 15 26.42 5.92 10.54
C ILE A 15 26.84 6.77 11.73
N LYS A 16 27.81 7.67 11.54
CA LYS A 16 28.29 8.56 12.60
C LYS A 16 27.16 9.41 13.19
N GLU A 17 26.25 9.90 12.35
CA GLU A 17 25.05 10.63 12.79
C GLU A 17 24.14 9.73 13.65
N TYR A 18 23.83 8.51 13.20
CA TYR A 18 22.94 7.60 13.94
C TYR A 18 23.50 7.10 15.26
N ILE A 19 24.83 7.00 15.40
CA ILE A 19 25.47 6.52 16.64
C ILE A 19 25.88 7.66 17.58
N GLU A 20 25.65 8.92 17.23
CA GLU A 20 25.99 10.07 18.08
C GLU A 20 25.46 9.94 19.52
N PRO A 21 24.19 9.52 19.76
CA PRO A 21 23.69 9.30 21.12
C PRO A 21 24.44 8.20 21.90
N PHE A 22 25.18 7.34 21.20
CA PHE A 22 25.91 6.20 21.73
C PHE A 22 27.44 6.38 21.67
N ALA A 23 27.94 7.60 21.44
CA ALA A 23 29.37 7.86 21.22
C ALA A 23 30.28 7.39 22.38
N ASN A 24 29.77 7.33 23.61
CA ASN A 24 30.49 6.83 24.79
C ASN A 24 30.58 5.29 24.85
N GLN A 25 29.76 4.60 24.06
CA GLN A 25 29.61 3.14 24.08
C GLN A 25 30.06 2.50 22.77
N VAL A 26 30.11 3.26 21.67
CA VAL A 26 30.39 2.74 20.33
C VAL A 26 31.58 3.45 19.70
N LYS A 27 32.57 2.68 19.26
CA LYS A 27 33.64 3.17 18.39
C LYS A 27 33.38 2.77 16.95
N LEU A 28 33.37 3.74 16.04
CA LEU A 28 33.25 3.50 14.61
C LEU A 28 34.63 3.38 13.94
N ILE A 29 34.88 2.25 13.26
CA ILE A 29 36.04 2.03 12.39
C ILE A 29 35.60 2.05 10.93
N LYS A 30 36.36 2.81 10.14
CA LYS A 30 36.20 2.91 8.69
C LYS A 30 37.24 2.04 7.99
N LEU A 31 36.77 1.06 7.21
CA LEU A 31 37.64 0.22 6.37
C LEU A 31 37.93 0.90 5.03
N PRO A 32 39.08 0.61 4.39
CA PRO A 32 39.46 1.18 3.09
C PRO A 32 38.70 0.53 1.92
N ILE A 33 37.36 0.50 2.00
CA ILE A 33 36.47 -0.04 0.98
C ILE A 33 35.22 0.83 0.89
N SER A 34 34.75 1.10 -0.33
CA SER A 34 33.64 2.04 -0.53
C SER A 34 32.29 1.48 -0.07
N ILE A 35 31.95 0.25 -0.49
CA ILE A 35 30.62 -0.34 -0.31
C ILE A 35 30.66 -1.47 0.71
N ALA A 36 29.77 -1.40 1.71
CA ALA A 36 29.69 -2.38 2.81
C ALA A 36 29.45 -3.83 2.34
N ALA A 37 28.74 -4.02 1.23
CA ALA A 37 28.47 -5.35 0.65
C ALA A 37 29.72 -6.07 0.11
N PHE A 38 30.84 -5.36 -0.06
CA PHE A 38 32.12 -5.93 -0.47
C PHE A 38 33.06 -6.25 0.70
N ILE A 39 32.66 -5.91 1.93
CA ILE A 39 33.41 -6.32 3.12
C ILE A 39 33.35 -7.84 3.23
N THR A 40 34.50 -8.43 3.56
CA THR A 40 34.65 -9.87 3.82
C THR A 40 35.25 -10.10 5.21
N PRO A 41 35.03 -11.26 5.83
CA PRO A 41 35.65 -11.62 7.11
C PRO A 41 37.18 -11.44 7.09
N LYS A 42 37.84 -11.88 6.02
CA LYS A 42 39.29 -11.76 5.86
C LYS A 42 39.77 -10.30 5.85
N LEU A 43 39.04 -9.42 5.18
CA LEU A 43 39.37 -7.99 5.16
C LEU A 43 39.27 -7.38 6.56
N VAL A 44 38.20 -7.70 7.30
CA VAL A 44 38.02 -7.24 8.68
C VAL A 44 39.18 -7.70 9.56
N VAL A 45 39.50 -8.99 9.55
CA VAL A 45 40.60 -9.55 10.34
C VAL A 45 41.92 -8.87 9.99
N ASN A 46 42.24 -8.72 8.70
CA ASN A 46 43.49 -8.10 8.25
C ASN A 46 43.64 -6.64 8.70
N GLN A 47 42.53 -5.91 8.87
CA GLN A 47 42.54 -4.50 9.27
C GLN A 47 42.58 -4.33 10.79
N LEU A 48 42.00 -5.28 11.54
CA LEU A 48 41.88 -5.18 13.00
C LEU A 48 42.97 -5.93 13.77
N LYS A 49 43.66 -6.90 13.16
CA LYS A 49 44.64 -7.78 13.85
C LYS A 49 45.78 -7.05 14.56
N ASP A 50 46.17 -5.86 14.07
CA ASP A 50 47.30 -5.08 14.59
C ASP A 50 46.84 -3.96 15.54
N MET A 51 45.54 -3.87 15.84
CA MET A 51 44.95 -2.88 16.75
C MET A 51 44.78 -3.47 18.16
N ASP A 52 44.90 -2.63 19.19
CA ASP A 52 44.48 -3.02 20.54
C ASP A 52 42.96 -2.98 20.66
N LEU A 53 42.36 -4.17 20.78
CA LEU A 53 40.92 -4.37 20.86
C LEU A 53 40.44 -4.78 22.26
N SER A 54 41.34 -4.82 23.24
CA SER A 54 41.06 -5.34 24.60
C SER A 54 39.91 -4.63 25.32
N GLN A 55 39.67 -3.36 24.96
CA GLN A 55 38.61 -2.54 25.53
C GLN A 55 37.21 -2.84 24.98
N TYR A 56 37.06 -3.62 23.89
CA TYR A 56 35.76 -3.86 23.23
C TYR A 56 35.19 -5.22 23.59
N GLU A 57 33.93 -5.24 24.01
CA GLU A 57 33.20 -6.46 24.37
C GLU A 57 32.65 -7.21 23.15
N SER A 58 32.42 -6.48 22.05
CA SER A 58 31.93 -7.07 20.80
C SER A 58 32.30 -6.25 19.58
N ILE A 59 32.30 -6.92 18.43
CA ILE A 59 32.46 -6.31 17.11
C ILE A 59 31.15 -6.46 16.35
N VAL A 60 30.63 -5.36 15.81
CA VAL A 60 29.46 -5.35 14.94
C VAL A 60 29.90 -4.96 13.54
N VAL A 61 29.67 -5.87 12.58
CA VAL A 61 29.97 -5.64 11.16
C VAL A 61 28.70 -5.30 10.39
N PRO A 62 28.79 -4.66 9.20
CA PRO A 62 27.59 -4.35 8.44
C PRO A 62 26.81 -5.61 8.08
N GLY A 63 25.48 -5.55 8.17
CA GLY A 63 24.60 -6.66 7.79
C GLY A 63 24.73 -7.08 6.32
N LEU A 64 25.25 -6.18 5.47
CA LEU A 64 25.54 -6.44 4.05
C LEU A 64 26.84 -7.23 3.81
N MET A 65 27.72 -7.36 4.82
CA MET A 65 28.95 -8.14 4.69
C MET A 65 28.61 -9.56 4.24
N ARG A 66 29.38 -10.14 3.32
CA ARG A 66 29.15 -11.52 2.86
C ARG A 66 29.71 -12.55 3.85
N GLY A 67 29.04 -13.69 3.98
CA GLY A 67 29.48 -14.81 4.83
C GLY A 67 29.24 -14.59 6.32
N SER A 68 29.50 -15.64 7.11
CA SER A 68 29.38 -15.62 8.58
C SER A 68 30.44 -14.72 9.23
N CYS A 69 30.13 -14.19 10.41
CA CYS A 69 31.08 -13.48 11.26
C CYS A 69 32.01 -14.43 12.04
N GLN A 70 31.73 -15.74 12.04
CA GLN A 70 32.51 -16.73 12.78
C GLN A 70 34.03 -16.65 12.51
N PRO A 71 34.51 -16.50 11.26
CA PRO A 71 35.96 -16.39 11.00
C PRO A 71 36.63 -15.16 11.63
N ILE A 72 35.86 -14.08 11.87
CA ILE A 72 36.37 -12.87 12.53
C ILE A 72 36.55 -13.14 14.02
N GLU A 73 35.53 -13.70 14.65
CA GLU A 73 35.55 -14.06 16.07
C GLU A 73 36.62 -15.12 16.35
N ASP A 74 36.78 -16.13 15.48
CA ASP A 74 37.81 -17.15 15.62
C ASP A 74 39.22 -16.55 15.60
N ALA A 75 39.46 -15.53 14.79
CA ALA A 75 40.76 -14.89 14.63
C ALA A 75 41.05 -13.83 15.71
N LEU A 76 40.07 -13.00 16.05
CA LEU A 76 40.24 -11.87 16.97
C LEU A 76 39.86 -12.20 18.42
N LYS A 77 39.21 -13.36 18.66
CA LYS A 77 38.72 -13.82 19.96
C LYS A 77 37.76 -12.86 20.67
N ILE A 78 37.06 -12.02 19.89
CA ILE A 78 36.04 -11.08 20.35
C ILE A 78 34.71 -11.46 19.71
N PRO A 79 33.60 -11.57 20.48
CA PRO A 79 32.28 -11.84 19.95
C PRO A 79 31.94 -10.93 18.76
N THR A 80 31.66 -11.52 17.60
CA THR A 80 31.43 -10.74 16.37
C THR A 80 30.07 -11.05 15.77
N PHE A 81 29.27 -10.02 15.53
CA PHE A 81 27.89 -10.14 15.06
C PHE A 81 27.61 -9.32 13.81
N LYS A 82 26.59 -9.76 13.05
CA LYS A 82 26.00 -8.97 11.98
C LYS A 82 25.14 -7.87 12.59
N GLY A 83 25.51 -6.63 12.31
CA GLY A 83 24.63 -5.48 12.44
C GLY A 83 23.54 -5.46 11.37
N PRO A 84 22.77 -4.37 11.31
CA PRO A 84 21.73 -4.16 10.32
C PRO A 84 22.35 -3.85 8.95
N ARG A 85 21.56 -4.07 7.91
CA ARG A 85 21.91 -3.65 6.54
C ARG A 85 21.84 -2.15 6.33
N TYR A 86 21.07 -1.44 7.16
CA TYR A 86 20.79 -0.01 7.04
C TYR A 86 21.17 0.72 8.34
N ALA A 87 21.83 1.87 8.21
CA ALA A 87 22.32 2.66 9.35
C ALA A 87 21.17 3.12 10.27
N SER A 88 19.99 3.38 9.71
CA SER A 88 18.80 3.82 10.43
C SER A 88 18.31 2.87 11.52
N ASP A 89 18.69 1.59 11.46
CA ASP A 89 18.29 0.59 12.46
C ASP A 89 19.35 0.42 13.57
N LEU A 90 20.51 1.10 13.47
CA LEU A 90 21.56 1.03 14.50
C LEU A 90 21.11 1.52 15.88
N PRO A 91 20.30 2.59 16.03
CA PRO A 91 19.85 3.00 17.36
C PRO A 91 19.08 1.88 18.08
N ILE A 92 18.20 1.18 17.37
CA ILE A 92 17.37 0.11 17.95
C ILE A 92 18.22 -1.05 18.45
N ILE A 93 19.22 -1.50 17.68
CA ILE A 93 20.06 -2.63 18.12
C ILE A 93 21.02 -2.28 19.26
N LEU A 94 21.32 -0.99 19.44
CA LEU A 94 22.25 -0.51 20.45
C LEU A 94 21.54 -0.20 21.78
N ASP A 95 20.26 0.18 21.71
CA ASP A 95 19.45 0.52 22.88
C ASP A 95 18.74 -0.71 23.47
N GLU A 96 18.33 -1.66 22.63
CA GLU A 96 17.58 -2.84 23.05
C GLU A 96 18.47 -4.08 23.21
N PRO A 97 18.22 -4.96 24.21
CA PRO A 97 18.95 -6.20 24.42
C PRO A 97 18.55 -7.29 23.41
N ILE A 98 18.91 -7.09 22.13
CA ILE A 98 18.61 -8.02 21.04
C ILE A 98 19.75 -9.02 20.87
N GLN A 99 19.42 -10.31 20.83
CA GLN A 99 20.40 -11.35 20.52
C GLN A 99 20.79 -11.30 19.04
N LEU A 100 21.93 -10.69 18.75
CA LEU A 100 22.46 -10.59 17.39
C LEU A 100 22.98 -11.94 16.86
N SER A 101 22.95 -12.10 15.54
CA SER A 101 23.38 -13.32 14.85
C SER A 101 24.71 -13.12 14.14
N LYS A 102 25.49 -14.20 14.00
CA LYS A 102 26.73 -14.23 13.19
C LYS A 102 26.44 -14.29 11.69
N GLU A 103 25.23 -14.71 11.32
CA GLU A 103 24.85 -14.99 9.93
C GLU A 103 23.70 -14.11 9.44
N ILE A 104 22.70 -13.89 10.29
CA ILE A 104 21.47 -13.18 9.95
C ILE A 104 21.66 -11.68 10.27
N PRO A 105 21.45 -10.77 9.31
CA PRO A 105 21.47 -9.33 9.58
C PRO A 105 20.46 -8.92 10.64
N ALA A 106 20.85 -8.01 11.55
CA ALA A 106 20.04 -7.62 12.71
C ALA A 106 18.65 -7.08 12.34
N ASP A 107 18.54 -6.35 11.21
CA ASP A 107 17.26 -5.79 10.74
C ASP A 107 16.20 -6.86 10.42
N LYS A 108 16.60 -8.11 10.15
CA LYS A 108 15.66 -9.22 9.97
C LYS A 108 15.05 -9.72 11.28
N LEU A 109 15.69 -9.45 12.41
CA LEU A 109 15.22 -9.82 13.74
C LEU A 109 14.19 -8.81 14.28
N LEU A 110 14.15 -7.60 13.72
CA LEU A 110 13.33 -6.47 14.16
C LEU A 110 11.95 -6.37 13.47
N LEU A 111 11.60 -7.30 12.57
CA LEU A 111 10.46 -7.13 11.66
C LEU A 111 9.11 -6.94 12.38
N ASN A 112 8.88 -7.58 13.52
CA ASN A 112 7.61 -7.50 14.24
C ASN A 112 7.43 -6.17 15.01
N GLN A 113 8.53 -5.50 15.38
CA GLN A 113 8.50 -4.22 16.11
C GLN A 113 8.23 -3.02 15.17
N GLY A 114 8.38 -3.21 13.85
CA GLY A 114 8.27 -2.11 12.89
C GLY A 114 6.86 -1.51 12.74
N ILE A 115 5.79 -2.25 13.07
CA ILE A 115 4.41 -1.70 13.00
C ILE A 115 4.20 -0.69 14.13
N GLU A 116 4.60 -1.05 15.35
CA GLU A 116 4.53 -0.16 16.51
C GLU A 116 5.40 1.09 16.31
N GLU A 117 6.58 0.92 15.71
CA GLU A 117 7.46 2.02 15.31
C GLU A 117 6.76 2.98 14.34
N TYR A 118 6.04 2.47 13.34
CA TYR A 118 5.28 3.31 12.42
C TYR A 118 4.18 4.09 13.14
N ASP A 119 3.43 3.45 14.03
CA ASP A 119 2.37 4.11 14.79
C ASP A 119 2.92 5.20 15.72
N GLN A 120 4.07 4.95 16.36
CA GLN A 120 4.77 5.93 17.17
C GLN A 120 5.28 7.11 16.33
N LEU A 121 5.82 6.85 15.13
CA LEU A 121 6.21 7.88 14.17
C LEU A 121 5.03 8.78 13.83
N ILE A 122 3.87 8.22 13.48
CA ILE A 122 2.68 9.02 13.14
C ILE A 122 2.24 9.88 14.33
N LYS A 123 2.19 9.32 15.55
CA LYS A 123 1.87 10.08 16.76
C LYS A 123 2.85 11.24 16.97
N LYS A 124 4.16 10.99 16.82
CA LYS A 124 5.21 12.01 16.92
C LYS A 124 5.02 13.12 15.89
N LEU A 125 4.75 12.77 14.64
CA LEU A 125 4.53 13.75 13.56
C LEU A 125 3.32 14.65 13.85
N LEU A 126 2.22 14.07 14.33
CA LEU A 126 1.01 14.82 14.68
C LEU A 126 1.22 15.78 15.88
N GLN A 127 2.11 15.43 16.81
CA GLN A 127 2.48 16.27 17.96
C GLN A 127 3.58 17.30 17.64
N SER A 128 4.40 17.04 16.64
CA SER A 128 5.49 17.93 16.23
C SER A 128 4.98 19.14 15.44
N ARG A 129 5.77 20.22 15.43
CA ARG A 129 5.53 21.37 14.56
C ARG A 129 5.93 20.98 13.12
N PRO A 130 5.01 21.02 12.14
CA PRO A 130 5.34 20.69 10.76
C PRO A 130 6.27 21.73 10.15
N SER A 131 7.08 21.28 9.19
CA SER A 131 8.00 22.10 8.42
C SER A 131 7.30 22.82 7.26
N HIS A 132 6.22 22.23 6.75
CA HIS A 132 5.43 22.74 5.62
C HIS A 132 4.00 23.09 6.05
N PRO A 133 3.32 23.98 5.30
CA PRO A 133 1.89 24.19 5.45
C PRO A 133 1.09 22.90 5.27
N PHE A 134 -0.05 22.81 5.95
CA PHE A 134 -0.96 21.68 5.84
C PHE A 134 -2.42 22.13 5.97
N ILE A 135 -3.33 21.32 5.45
CA ILE A 135 -4.78 21.50 5.62
C ILE A 135 -5.24 20.54 6.72
N GLN A 136 -5.87 21.07 7.76
CA GLN A 136 -6.43 20.28 8.86
C GLN A 136 -7.81 19.74 8.47
N LEU A 137 -7.95 18.42 8.47
CA LEU A 137 -9.23 17.69 8.54
C LEU A 137 -9.46 17.23 9.98
N GLU A 138 -10.66 16.76 10.35
CA GLU A 138 -10.97 16.38 11.73
C GLU A 138 -9.91 15.46 12.37
N SER A 139 -9.57 14.35 11.71
CA SER A 139 -8.61 13.36 12.23
C SER A 139 -7.28 13.30 11.47
N TYR A 140 -7.14 14.05 10.37
CA TYR A 140 -6.01 13.93 9.46
C TYR A 140 -5.43 15.29 9.07
N ARG A 141 -4.18 15.30 8.62
CA ARG A 141 -3.53 16.49 8.06
C ARG A 141 -3.11 16.20 6.63
N ILE A 142 -3.55 17.02 5.69
CA ILE A 142 -3.13 16.96 4.29
C ILE A 142 -1.91 17.87 4.15
N GLY A 143 -0.73 17.27 3.94
CA GLY A 143 0.51 18.02 3.71
C GLY A 143 1.69 17.08 3.52
N MET A 144 2.82 17.61 3.05
CA MET A 144 3.99 16.81 2.65
C MET A 144 4.75 16.17 3.83
N ASP A 145 4.58 16.69 5.04
CA ASP A 145 5.23 16.15 6.25
C ASP A 145 4.51 14.93 6.83
N PHE A 146 3.34 14.60 6.29
CA PHE A 146 2.48 13.51 6.76
C PHE A 146 2.39 12.43 5.69
N PRO A 147 2.04 11.18 6.06
CA PRO A 147 1.75 10.15 5.08
C PRO A 147 0.65 10.59 4.12
N PRO A 148 0.75 10.27 2.81
CA PRO A 148 -0.32 10.59 1.88
C PRO A 148 -1.63 9.91 2.30
N LEU A 149 -2.73 10.64 2.23
CA LEU A 149 -4.06 10.12 2.56
C LEU A 149 -4.70 9.48 1.33
N ILE A 150 -5.50 8.44 1.54
CA ILE A 150 -6.26 7.79 0.47
C ILE A 150 -7.68 8.35 0.42
N LEU A 151 -8.04 8.86 -0.75
CA LEU A 151 -9.39 9.24 -1.15
C LEU A 151 -9.93 8.13 -2.07
N ALA A 152 -10.86 7.33 -1.57
CA ALA A 152 -11.41 6.20 -2.31
C ALA A 152 -12.73 6.56 -2.97
N GLU A 153 -12.78 6.46 -4.30
CA GLU A 153 -13.93 6.84 -5.12
C GLU A 153 -14.95 5.71 -5.24
N ILE A 154 -16.21 6.06 -4.97
CA ILE A 154 -17.39 5.27 -5.33
C ILE A 154 -17.89 5.77 -6.69
N VAL A 155 -17.41 5.11 -7.75
CA VAL A 155 -17.66 5.48 -9.15
C VAL A 155 -19.16 5.45 -9.46
N ASP A 156 -19.63 6.43 -10.24
CA ASP A 156 -21.02 6.52 -10.70
C ASP A 156 -22.06 6.36 -9.56
N ALA A 157 -21.79 6.93 -8.39
CA ALA A 157 -22.61 6.75 -7.19
C ALA A 157 -24.13 6.94 -7.42
N PRO A 158 -24.62 7.88 -8.26
CA PRO A 158 -26.05 8.03 -8.52
C PRO A 158 -26.73 6.84 -9.24
N LYS A 159 -25.96 5.87 -9.78
CA LYS A 159 -26.48 4.60 -10.33
C LYS A 159 -26.67 3.52 -9.26
N LEU A 160 -26.07 3.68 -8.09
CA LEU A 160 -26.05 2.68 -7.03
C LEU A 160 -27.18 2.91 -6.02
N SER A 161 -27.58 1.84 -5.34
CA SER A 161 -28.46 1.97 -4.18
C SER A 161 -27.69 2.56 -3.00
N LEU A 162 -28.39 3.27 -2.10
CA LEU A 162 -27.74 3.86 -0.93
C LEU A 162 -27.08 2.79 -0.03
N GLN A 163 -27.71 1.62 0.10
CA GLN A 163 -27.14 0.49 0.83
C GLN A 163 -25.80 0.05 0.23
N LYS A 164 -25.71 -0.02 -1.10
CA LYS A 164 -24.49 -0.38 -1.81
C LYS A 164 -23.39 0.66 -1.60
N ILE A 165 -23.71 1.94 -1.71
CA ILE A 165 -22.76 3.04 -1.48
C ILE A 165 -22.20 2.96 -0.06
N ILE A 166 -23.07 2.75 0.94
CA ILE A 166 -22.65 2.63 2.34
C ILE A 166 -21.78 1.39 2.55
N SER A 167 -22.14 0.23 1.99
CA SER A 167 -21.35 -1.00 2.13
C SER A 167 -19.98 -0.87 1.47
N THR A 168 -19.91 -0.31 0.26
CA THR A 168 -18.66 -0.01 -0.44
C THR A 168 -17.80 0.98 0.36
N GLY A 169 -18.40 2.05 0.89
CA GLY A 169 -17.70 3.00 1.75
C GLY A 169 -17.12 2.35 3.01
N ARG A 170 -17.87 1.48 3.70
CA ARG A 170 -17.36 0.70 4.84
C ARG A 170 -16.20 -0.20 4.44
N TYR A 171 -16.30 -0.86 3.30
CA TYR A 171 -15.25 -1.71 2.77
C TYR A 171 -13.98 -0.90 2.49
N PHE A 172 -14.06 0.25 1.81
CA PHE A 172 -12.89 1.09 1.56
C PHE A 172 -12.24 1.62 2.84
N LEU A 173 -13.04 2.09 3.80
CA LEU A 173 -12.52 2.55 5.10
C LEU A 173 -11.81 1.43 5.87
N LYS A 174 -12.38 0.22 5.88
CA LYS A 174 -11.76 -0.97 6.49
C LYS A 174 -10.41 -1.31 5.84
N ASN A 175 -10.27 -1.09 4.54
CA ASN A 175 -9.05 -1.34 3.76
C ASN A 175 -8.06 -0.15 3.78
N GLY A 176 -8.33 0.90 4.56
CA GLY A 176 -7.37 1.98 4.79
C GLY A 176 -7.60 3.26 3.96
N ALA A 177 -8.77 3.43 3.36
CA ALA A 177 -9.20 4.75 2.91
C ALA A 177 -9.38 5.70 4.10
N HIS A 178 -9.01 6.96 3.90
CA HIS A 178 -9.14 8.01 4.92
C HIS A 178 -10.36 8.89 4.67
N MET A 179 -10.75 8.98 3.40
CA MET A 179 -11.84 9.82 2.89
C MET A 179 -12.55 9.04 1.78
N LEU A 180 -13.81 9.39 1.52
CA LEU A 180 -14.59 8.81 0.44
C LEU A 180 -14.92 9.88 -0.60
N ASP A 181 -14.77 9.55 -1.86
CA ASP A 181 -15.17 10.39 -2.98
C ASP A 181 -16.44 9.85 -3.64
N ILE A 182 -17.40 10.73 -3.88
CA ILE A 182 -18.69 10.40 -4.50
C ILE A 182 -18.60 10.80 -5.97
N GLY A 183 -18.36 9.81 -6.83
CA GLY A 183 -18.25 10.02 -8.28
C GLY A 183 -19.59 10.38 -8.91
N ALA A 184 -19.70 11.56 -9.52
CA ALA A 184 -20.84 11.93 -10.34
C ALA A 184 -20.83 11.21 -11.70
N ILE A 185 -21.93 11.29 -12.43
CA ILE A 185 -22.05 10.67 -13.75
C ILE A 185 -21.76 11.72 -14.81
N VAL A 186 -20.71 11.48 -15.60
CA VAL A 186 -20.33 12.38 -16.70
C VAL A 186 -21.51 12.60 -17.66
N GLY A 187 -21.79 13.88 -17.96
CA GLY A 187 -22.82 14.28 -18.92
C GLY A 187 -24.25 14.22 -18.40
N GLN A 188 -24.47 13.95 -17.11
CA GLN A 188 -25.78 13.99 -16.47
C GLN A 188 -25.80 14.97 -15.30
N ASN A 189 -26.97 15.51 -14.97
CA ASN A 189 -27.17 16.29 -13.76
C ASN A 189 -28.02 15.48 -12.77
N ASN A 190 -27.40 15.05 -11.68
CA ASN A 190 -27.97 14.24 -10.61
C ASN A 190 -27.93 14.97 -9.26
N ALA A 191 -27.90 16.31 -9.24
CA ALA A 191 -27.65 17.11 -8.03
C ALA A 191 -28.54 16.71 -6.83
N LYS A 192 -29.85 16.52 -7.04
CA LYS A 192 -30.78 16.06 -5.99
C LYS A 192 -30.44 14.69 -5.40
N LYS A 193 -29.95 13.75 -6.23
CA LYS A 193 -29.53 12.42 -5.75
C LYS A 193 -28.21 12.52 -5.02
N ILE A 194 -27.27 13.32 -5.55
CA ILE A 194 -25.97 13.56 -4.94
C ILE A 194 -26.13 14.13 -3.53
N GLY A 195 -26.97 15.15 -3.34
CA GLY A 195 -27.25 15.70 -2.00
C GLY A 195 -27.69 14.64 -1.00
N LYS A 196 -28.64 13.78 -1.39
CA LYS A 196 -29.11 12.65 -0.55
C LYS A 196 -28.01 11.62 -0.27
N ILE A 197 -27.16 11.33 -1.25
CA ILE A 197 -26.03 10.39 -1.10
C ILE A 197 -25.03 10.97 -0.11
N VAL A 198 -24.58 12.20 -0.32
CA VAL A 198 -23.59 12.88 0.55
C VAL A 198 -24.11 12.95 1.98
N GLU A 199 -25.34 13.39 2.20
CA GLU A 199 -25.96 13.48 3.53
C GLU A 199 -25.99 12.11 4.23
N ALA A 200 -26.44 11.07 3.52
CA ALA A 200 -26.54 9.73 4.07
C ALA A 200 -25.17 9.09 4.37
N VAL A 201 -24.19 9.25 3.48
CA VAL A 201 -22.83 8.74 3.68
C VAL A 201 -22.15 9.48 4.84
N LYS A 202 -22.24 10.81 4.86
CA LYS A 202 -21.67 11.66 5.92
C LYS A 202 -22.23 11.30 7.30
N SER A 203 -23.55 11.21 7.42
CA SER A 203 -24.23 10.87 8.69
C SER A 203 -23.93 9.45 9.17
N THR A 204 -23.82 8.48 8.25
CA THR A 204 -23.64 7.06 8.58
C THR A 204 -22.20 6.69 8.87
N LEU A 205 -21.24 7.18 8.05
CA LEU A 205 -19.84 6.78 8.10
C LEU A 205 -18.96 7.76 8.86
N LYS A 206 -19.39 9.02 9.03
CA LYS A 206 -18.68 10.04 9.82
C LYS A 206 -17.22 10.23 9.41
N VAL A 207 -16.98 10.29 8.10
CA VAL A 207 -15.66 10.54 7.50
C VAL A 207 -15.73 11.77 6.59
N PRO A 208 -14.58 12.35 6.21
CA PRO A 208 -14.56 13.41 5.21
C PRO A 208 -15.06 12.89 3.85
N ILE A 209 -15.91 13.67 3.20
CA ILE A 209 -16.54 13.33 1.93
C ILE A 209 -16.10 14.32 0.87
N SER A 210 -15.68 13.79 -0.27
CA SER A 210 -15.43 14.53 -1.50
C SER A 210 -16.58 14.33 -2.49
N ILE A 211 -16.82 15.33 -3.32
CA ILE A 211 -17.68 15.24 -4.51
C ILE A 211 -16.81 15.34 -5.76
N ASP A 212 -16.86 14.33 -6.64
CA ASP A 212 -16.24 14.37 -7.97
C ASP A 212 -17.26 14.77 -9.04
N SER A 213 -17.34 16.08 -9.30
CA SER A 213 -18.15 16.69 -10.35
C SER A 213 -17.52 17.99 -10.83
N LEU A 214 -17.86 18.37 -12.07
CA LEU A 214 -17.55 19.68 -12.65
C LEU A 214 -18.78 20.57 -12.81
N LEU A 215 -19.98 20.06 -12.52
CA LEU A 215 -21.24 20.80 -12.65
C LEU A 215 -21.49 21.67 -11.41
N PRO A 216 -21.60 23.00 -11.55
CA PRO A 216 -21.80 23.90 -10.41
C PRO A 216 -22.97 23.51 -9.50
N GLU A 217 -24.13 23.14 -10.07
CA GLU A 217 -25.31 22.76 -9.29
C GLU A 217 -25.10 21.49 -8.45
N GLU A 218 -24.38 20.49 -8.98
CA GLU A 218 -24.07 19.27 -8.22
C GLU A 218 -23.12 19.56 -7.07
N ILE A 219 -22.11 20.39 -7.32
CA ILE A 219 -21.12 20.80 -6.32
C ILE A 219 -21.80 21.62 -5.21
N GLU A 220 -22.62 22.61 -5.55
CA GLU A 220 -23.36 23.44 -4.59
C GLU A 220 -24.24 22.56 -3.68
N ILE A 221 -25.05 21.67 -4.25
CA ILE A 221 -25.91 20.78 -3.48
C ILE A 221 -25.10 19.80 -2.62
N ALA A 222 -23.98 19.27 -3.13
CA ALA A 222 -23.12 18.39 -2.35
C ALA A 222 -22.48 19.11 -1.15
N VAL A 223 -22.04 20.35 -1.34
CA VAL A 223 -21.47 21.18 -0.29
C VAL A 223 -22.51 21.54 0.77
N GLU A 224 -23.74 21.89 0.36
CA GLU A 224 -24.88 22.09 1.28
C GLU A 224 -25.19 20.83 2.09
N ALA A 225 -25.08 19.65 1.47
CA ALA A 225 -25.27 18.36 2.12
C ALA A 225 -24.09 17.93 3.03
N GLY A 226 -23.00 18.71 3.06
CA GLY A 226 -21.88 18.51 3.99
C GLY A 226 -20.61 17.92 3.38
N ALA A 227 -20.41 17.98 2.06
CA ALA A 227 -19.12 17.67 1.45
C ALA A 227 -18.00 18.58 2.00
N ASP A 228 -16.83 18.00 2.24
CA ASP A 228 -15.67 18.70 2.81
C ASP A 228 -14.65 19.09 1.74
N LEU A 229 -14.62 18.32 0.64
CA LEU A 229 -13.66 18.46 -0.45
C LEU A 229 -14.38 18.45 -1.81
N ILE A 230 -13.86 19.22 -2.76
CA ILE A 230 -14.41 19.34 -4.12
C ILE A 230 -13.35 18.87 -5.12
N LEU A 231 -13.69 17.86 -5.92
CA LEU A 231 -12.98 17.42 -7.12
C LEU A 231 -13.88 17.76 -8.32
N SER A 232 -13.67 18.81 -9.07
CA SER A 232 -12.59 19.79 -8.98
C SER A 232 -13.06 21.14 -9.50
N LEU A 233 -12.25 22.17 -9.26
CA LEU A 233 -12.42 23.48 -9.87
C LEU A 233 -11.39 23.69 -10.97
N ASP A 234 -11.84 24.27 -12.06
CA ASP A 234 -11.02 24.64 -13.21
C ASP A 234 -11.40 26.03 -13.73
N ALA A 235 -10.81 26.49 -14.83
CA ALA A 235 -11.12 27.82 -15.35
C ALA A 235 -12.58 27.98 -15.84
N GLY A 236 -13.28 26.88 -16.12
CA GLY A 236 -14.62 26.87 -16.71
C GLY A 236 -15.76 26.95 -15.70
N ASN A 237 -15.56 26.45 -14.48
CA ASN A 237 -16.60 26.41 -13.43
C ASN A 237 -16.35 27.34 -12.23
N MET A 238 -15.11 27.80 -12.02
CA MET A 238 -14.70 28.48 -10.78
C MET A 238 -15.41 29.82 -10.54
N ASP A 239 -15.75 30.57 -11.60
CA ASP A 239 -16.49 31.83 -11.48
C ASP A 239 -17.92 31.64 -10.94
N ALA A 240 -18.59 30.56 -11.35
CA ALA A 240 -19.92 30.22 -10.84
C ALA A 240 -19.85 29.79 -9.37
N LEU A 241 -18.78 29.10 -8.99
CA LEU A 241 -18.58 28.51 -7.68
C LEU A 241 -17.85 29.43 -6.69
N LYS A 242 -17.58 30.69 -7.06
CA LYS A 242 -16.83 31.64 -6.23
C LYS A 242 -17.47 31.93 -4.87
N ASN A 243 -18.76 31.64 -4.67
CA ASN A 243 -19.48 31.88 -3.43
C ASN A 243 -19.56 30.66 -2.51
N LEU A 244 -18.96 29.53 -2.89
CA LEU A 244 -18.90 28.37 -2.01
C LEU A 244 -18.24 28.72 -0.66
N PRO A 245 -18.63 28.06 0.45
CA PRO A 245 -18.01 28.23 1.76
C PRO A 245 -16.48 28.06 1.70
N LYS A 246 -15.75 28.99 2.32
CA LYS A 246 -14.27 29.06 2.24
C LYS A 246 -13.53 28.12 3.17
N ASP A 247 -14.27 27.41 4.03
CA ASP A 247 -13.77 26.36 4.90
C ASP A 247 -13.68 24.99 4.20
N ARG A 248 -14.24 24.86 2.99
CA ARG A 248 -14.13 23.68 2.14
C ARG A 248 -12.76 23.59 1.46
N ILE A 249 -12.33 22.36 1.18
CA ILE A 249 -11.12 22.10 0.39
C ILE A 249 -11.49 22.09 -1.09
N VAL A 250 -10.79 22.88 -1.90
CA VAL A 250 -10.98 22.91 -3.36
C VAL A 250 -9.77 22.31 -4.07
N THR A 251 -10.01 21.33 -4.94
CA THR A 251 -8.96 20.79 -5.79
C THR A 251 -8.91 21.53 -7.11
N ILE A 252 -7.74 22.08 -7.46
CA ILE A 252 -7.54 22.84 -8.69
C ILE A 252 -6.85 21.99 -9.74
N ILE A 253 -7.42 21.94 -10.95
CA ILE A 253 -6.89 21.20 -12.10
C ILE A 253 -6.51 22.15 -13.27
N PRO A 254 -5.58 21.75 -14.15
CA PRO A 254 -5.09 22.56 -15.25
C PRO A 254 -5.97 22.43 -16.51
N THR A 255 -7.28 22.68 -16.40
CA THR A 255 -8.22 22.60 -17.54
C THR A 255 -9.11 23.84 -17.68
N ASN A 256 -9.77 23.94 -18.82
CA ASN A 256 -11.03 24.67 -18.99
C ASN A 256 -12.00 23.76 -19.76
N ILE A 257 -12.73 22.91 -19.06
CA ILE A 257 -13.62 21.92 -19.66
C ILE A 257 -14.73 22.60 -20.47
N ARG A 258 -15.27 23.71 -19.97
CA ARG A 258 -16.31 24.50 -20.65
C ARG A 258 -15.87 25.00 -22.03
N GLU A 259 -14.58 25.33 -22.19
CA GLU A 259 -14.00 25.79 -23.45
C GLU A 259 -13.22 24.68 -24.20
N GLY A 260 -13.19 23.44 -23.68
CA GLY A 260 -12.48 22.33 -24.29
C GLY A 260 -10.94 22.44 -24.22
N ILE A 261 -10.39 23.17 -23.25
CA ILE A 261 -8.94 23.38 -23.11
C ILE A 261 -8.34 22.28 -22.22
N PHE A 262 -7.48 21.47 -22.83
CA PHE A 262 -6.70 20.41 -22.17
C PHE A 262 -5.23 20.51 -22.60
N PRO A 263 -4.38 21.21 -21.82
CA PRO A 263 -2.97 21.36 -22.15
C PRO A 263 -2.26 20.00 -22.16
N LYS A 264 -1.41 19.79 -23.19
CA LYS A 264 -0.71 18.51 -23.43
C LYS A 264 0.74 18.53 -22.98
N SER A 265 1.38 19.70 -22.96
CA SER A 265 2.76 19.82 -22.49
C SER A 265 2.81 20.07 -20.98
N PRO A 266 3.85 19.58 -20.29
CA PRO A 266 4.06 19.89 -18.87
C PRO A 266 4.09 21.39 -18.58
N GLU A 267 4.73 22.19 -19.44
CA GLU A 267 4.87 23.63 -19.25
C GLU A 267 3.53 24.36 -19.33
N GLU A 268 2.69 24.02 -20.31
CA GLU A 268 1.35 24.59 -20.45
C GLU A 268 0.45 24.21 -19.29
N ARG A 269 0.53 22.95 -18.82
CA ARG A 269 -0.19 22.49 -17.62
C ARG A 269 0.18 23.30 -16.41
N VAL A 270 1.48 23.42 -16.11
CA VAL A 270 1.96 24.20 -14.95
C VAL A 270 1.52 25.67 -15.06
N LYS A 271 1.63 26.26 -16.26
CA LYS A 271 1.21 27.65 -16.48
C LYS A 271 -0.29 27.85 -16.21
N LEU A 272 -1.14 26.97 -16.72
CA LEU A 272 -2.58 27.05 -16.50
C LEU A 272 -2.94 26.76 -15.04
N LEU A 273 -2.28 25.79 -14.40
CA LEU A 273 -2.46 25.45 -13.00
C LEU A 273 -2.18 26.65 -12.09
N LEU A 274 -1.03 27.32 -12.27
CA LEU A 274 -0.68 28.52 -11.52
C LEU A 274 -1.68 29.66 -11.74
N LYS A 275 -2.20 29.82 -12.96
CA LYS A 275 -3.27 30.79 -13.25
C LYS A 275 -4.55 30.45 -12.48
N ASN A 276 -4.99 29.20 -12.53
CA ASN A 276 -6.21 28.73 -11.85
C ASN A 276 -6.08 28.84 -10.32
N ILE A 277 -4.93 28.50 -9.75
CA ILE A 277 -4.63 28.67 -8.31
C ILE A 277 -4.74 30.15 -7.91
N ASN A 278 -4.16 31.06 -8.69
CA ASN A 278 -4.23 32.49 -8.39
C ASN A 278 -5.67 33.02 -8.47
N ASN A 279 -6.49 32.52 -9.40
CA ASN A 279 -7.90 32.87 -9.48
C ASN A 279 -8.67 32.34 -8.26
N ALA A 280 -8.43 31.10 -7.85
CA ALA A 280 -9.05 30.53 -6.64
C ALA A 280 -8.72 31.36 -5.39
N LYS A 281 -7.46 31.75 -5.22
CA LYS A 281 -7.02 32.65 -4.12
C LYS A 281 -7.69 34.02 -4.18
N ARG A 282 -7.86 34.61 -5.37
CA ARG A 282 -8.59 35.88 -5.54
C ARG A 282 -10.05 35.78 -5.13
N PHE A 283 -10.67 34.61 -5.28
CA PHE A 283 -12.01 34.33 -4.77
C PHE A 283 -12.03 33.92 -3.29
N GLY A 284 -10.90 34.01 -2.57
CA GLY A 284 -10.81 33.75 -1.14
C GLY A 284 -10.72 32.26 -0.77
N PHE A 285 -10.42 31.38 -1.72
CA PHE A 285 -10.13 29.98 -1.40
C PHE A 285 -8.68 29.83 -0.94
N ASP A 286 -8.50 29.51 0.34
CA ASP A 286 -7.18 29.32 0.95
C ASP A 286 -6.83 27.84 1.19
N ARG A 287 -7.83 26.97 1.28
CA ARG A 287 -7.68 25.52 1.44
C ARG A 287 -7.60 24.82 0.08
N ILE A 288 -6.47 25.01 -0.59
CA ILE A 288 -6.26 24.52 -1.95
C ILE A 288 -5.47 23.21 -1.95
N LEU A 289 -6.03 22.21 -2.61
CA LEU A 289 -5.35 21.01 -3.10
C LEU A 289 -5.11 21.18 -4.60
N VAL A 290 -4.00 20.67 -5.12
CA VAL A 290 -3.67 20.81 -6.55
C VAL A 290 -3.49 19.44 -7.17
N ASP A 291 -4.16 19.21 -8.30
CA ASP A 291 -3.99 18.00 -9.10
C ASP A 291 -3.45 18.37 -10.50
N PRO A 292 -2.15 18.18 -10.74
CA PRO A 292 -1.53 18.34 -12.06
C PRO A 292 -1.99 17.34 -13.14
N LEU A 293 -2.84 16.36 -12.77
CA LEU A 293 -3.37 15.26 -13.57
C LEU A 293 -2.30 14.21 -13.91
N LEU A 294 -2.26 13.15 -13.11
CA LEU A 294 -1.50 11.93 -13.45
C LEU A 294 -2.26 11.15 -14.53
N GLU A 295 -1.57 10.89 -15.63
CA GLU A 295 -2.18 10.29 -16.82
C GLU A 295 -1.71 8.86 -17.06
N SER A 296 -2.46 8.17 -17.93
CA SER A 296 -2.19 6.79 -18.28
C SER A 296 -0.82 6.56 -18.90
N PRO A 297 -0.20 5.39 -18.64
CA PRO A 297 1.04 4.99 -19.27
C PRO A 297 0.96 5.03 -20.79
N ILE A 298 2.07 5.36 -21.42
CA ILE A 298 2.26 5.39 -22.88
C ILE A 298 1.45 6.48 -23.59
N SER A 299 0.12 6.50 -23.47
CA SER A 299 -0.76 7.49 -24.09
C SER A 299 -1.85 7.93 -23.12
N PRO A 300 -1.99 9.23 -22.81
CA PRO A 300 -1.19 10.35 -23.34
C PRO A 300 0.23 10.45 -22.74
N GLY A 301 0.50 9.77 -21.62
CA GLY A 301 1.86 9.44 -21.17
C GLY A 301 2.18 9.78 -19.71
N LEU A 302 2.30 8.76 -18.86
CA LEU A 302 2.72 8.85 -17.45
C LEU A 302 3.96 9.73 -17.21
N MET A 303 5.04 9.56 -17.98
CA MET A 303 6.28 10.31 -17.76
C MET A 303 6.10 11.83 -17.92
N LYS A 304 5.28 12.28 -18.87
CA LYS A 304 4.97 13.71 -19.05
C LYS A 304 4.17 14.25 -17.89
N SER A 305 3.23 13.47 -17.38
CA SER A 305 2.49 13.87 -16.17
C SER A 305 3.44 14.00 -14.97
N LEU A 306 4.34 13.03 -14.71
CA LEU A 306 5.34 13.12 -13.64
C LEU A 306 6.28 14.32 -13.81
N GLU A 307 6.68 14.66 -15.04
CA GLU A 307 7.42 15.89 -15.31
C GLU A 307 6.62 17.14 -14.90
N THR A 308 5.31 17.17 -15.16
CA THR A 308 4.41 18.25 -14.73
C THR A 308 4.42 18.41 -13.21
N PHE A 309 4.35 17.29 -12.45
CA PHE A 309 4.47 17.31 -10.99
C PHE A 309 5.81 17.90 -10.53
N LEU A 310 6.93 17.47 -11.13
CA LEU A 310 8.26 17.97 -10.80
C LEU A 310 8.42 19.46 -11.12
N GLN A 311 7.98 19.88 -12.31
CA GLN A 311 8.04 21.28 -12.72
C GLN A 311 7.18 22.16 -11.81
N PHE A 312 5.97 21.71 -11.46
CA PHE A 312 5.11 22.42 -10.53
C PHE A 312 5.74 22.53 -9.14
N ARG A 313 6.26 21.42 -8.59
CA ARG A 313 6.87 21.39 -7.26
C ARG A 313 8.10 22.31 -7.15
N LYS A 314 8.85 22.51 -8.24
CA LYS A 314 9.94 23.51 -8.32
C LYS A 314 9.43 24.96 -8.24
N ARG A 315 8.18 25.22 -8.66
CA ARG A 315 7.56 26.55 -8.63
C ARG A 315 6.80 26.83 -7.34
N ASP A 316 6.11 25.83 -6.80
CA ASP A 316 5.46 25.87 -5.50
C ASP A 316 5.87 24.65 -4.65
N PRO A 317 6.83 24.83 -3.73
CA PRO A 317 7.31 23.73 -2.90
C PRO A 317 6.39 23.42 -1.71
N THR A 318 5.26 24.10 -1.55
CA THR A 318 4.49 24.05 -0.28
C THR A 318 3.07 23.52 -0.44
N ILE A 319 2.42 23.80 -1.56
CA ILE A 319 1.00 23.47 -1.72
C ILE A 319 0.80 21.94 -1.76
N PRO A 320 -0.18 21.39 -1.04
CA PRO A 320 -0.48 19.97 -1.10
C PRO A 320 -0.86 19.52 -2.50
N LEU A 321 -0.40 18.34 -2.89
CA LEU A 321 -0.68 17.74 -4.19
C LEU A 321 -1.57 16.51 -4.07
N LEU A 322 -2.41 16.31 -5.07
CA LEU A 322 -3.18 15.10 -5.30
C LEU A 322 -2.71 14.46 -6.61
N TYR A 323 -2.84 13.13 -6.69
CA TYR A 323 -2.96 12.47 -7.99
C TYR A 323 -3.91 11.27 -7.95
N GLY A 324 -4.50 10.94 -9.11
CA GLY A 324 -5.29 9.73 -9.33
C GLY A 324 -4.44 8.51 -9.69
N ALA A 325 -4.26 7.57 -8.77
CA ALA A 325 -3.52 6.32 -9.00
C ALA A 325 -4.26 5.40 -9.98
N GLY A 326 -5.59 5.42 -9.96
CA GLY A 326 -6.46 4.64 -10.84
C GLY A 326 -6.15 4.85 -12.32
N ASN A 327 -5.76 6.07 -12.73
CA ASN A 327 -5.37 6.39 -14.11
C ASN A 327 -4.16 5.59 -14.60
N VAL A 328 -3.40 4.97 -13.70
CA VAL A 328 -2.26 4.11 -14.04
C VAL A 328 -2.58 2.65 -13.78
N SER A 329 -3.03 2.30 -12.57
CA SER A 329 -3.28 0.90 -12.19
C SER A 329 -4.38 0.25 -13.03
N GLU A 330 -5.43 1.00 -13.41
CA GLU A 330 -6.50 0.49 -14.28
C GLU A 330 -6.07 0.32 -15.74
N LEU A 331 -4.96 0.91 -16.18
CA LEU A 331 -4.61 0.99 -17.60
C LEU A 331 -3.35 0.20 -17.95
N ILE A 332 -3.05 -0.82 -17.14
CA ILE A 332 -2.02 -1.83 -17.37
C ILE A 332 -2.62 -3.21 -17.06
N ASP A 333 -2.47 -4.18 -17.97
CA ASP A 333 -2.85 -5.58 -17.71
C ASP A 333 -1.71 -6.31 -16.97
N ALA A 334 -1.50 -5.91 -15.71
CA ALA A 334 -0.58 -6.55 -14.77
C ALA A 334 -1.14 -6.45 -13.33
N ASP A 335 -0.59 -7.26 -12.42
CA ASP A 335 -1.05 -7.27 -11.02
C ASP A 335 -0.94 -5.88 -10.39
N SER A 336 -2.09 -5.31 -9.99
CA SER A 336 -2.19 -3.97 -9.41
C SER A 336 -1.29 -3.81 -8.19
N THR A 337 -1.09 -4.88 -7.42
CA THR A 337 -0.26 -4.89 -6.22
C THR A 337 1.16 -4.35 -6.45
N GLY A 338 1.81 -4.74 -7.56
CA GLY A 338 3.15 -4.25 -7.89
C GLY A 338 3.16 -2.82 -8.42
N ILE A 339 2.13 -2.46 -9.20
CA ILE A 339 1.96 -1.12 -9.76
C ILE A 339 1.69 -0.10 -8.64
N ASN A 340 0.75 -0.42 -7.74
CA ASN A 340 0.39 0.40 -6.60
C ASN A 340 1.55 0.57 -5.60
N ALA A 341 2.39 -0.47 -5.41
CA ALA A 341 3.61 -0.35 -4.62
C ALA A 341 4.59 0.68 -5.20
N LEU A 342 4.77 0.69 -6.53
CA LEU A 342 5.62 1.65 -7.23
C LEU A 342 5.02 3.06 -7.18
N LEU A 343 3.73 3.20 -7.45
CA LEU A 343 3.01 4.47 -7.36
C LEU A 343 3.12 5.07 -5.96
N ALA A 344 2.95 4.27 -4.90
CA ALA A 344 3.13 4.73 -3.52
C ALA A 344 4.55 5.26 -3.25
N CYS A 345 5.60 4.64 -3.83
CA CYS A 345 6.96 5.16 -3.73
C CYS A 345 7.09 6.51 -4.44
N ILE A 346 6.57 6.62 -5.68
CA ILE A 346 6.56 7.87 -6.44
C ILE A 346 5.79 8.98 -5.70
N ALA A 347 4.66 8.65 -5.07
CA ALA A 347 3.89 9.59 -4.26
C ALA A 347 4.71 10.22 -3.14
N VAL A 348 5.43 9.37 -2.39
CA VAL A 348 6.27 9.83 -1.28
C VAL A 348 7.46 10.63 -1.78
N GLU A 349 8.08 10.24 -2.90
CA GLU A 349 9.18 10.98 -3.51
C GLU A 349 8.76 12.37 -4.03
N LEU A 350 7.57 12.49 -4.62
CA LEU A 350 7.01 13.74 -5.13
C LEU A 350 6.39 14.64 -4.05
N GLY A 351 6.26 14.15 -2.82
CA GLY A 351 5.57 14.86 -1.73
C GLY A 351 4.08 15.04 -2.02
N ILE A 352 3.43 13.97 -2.49
CA ILE A 352 1.97 13.92 -2.71
C ILE A 352 1.28 13.80 -1.36
N SER A 353 0.15 14.48 -1.18
CA SER A 353 -0.58 14.51 0.08
C SER A 353 -1.89 13.74 0.04
N VAL A 354 -2.48 13.56 -1.16
CA VAL A 354 -3.70 12.77 -1.35
C VAL A 354 -3.55 11.87 -2.58
N ILE A 355 -3.95 10.61 -2.45
CA ILE A 355 -4.04 9.66 -3.55
C ILE A 355 -5.52 9.37 -3.78
N LEU A 356 -6.02 9.75 -4.96
CA LEU A 356 -7.34 9.35 -5.44
C LEU A 356 -7.23 7.96 -6.08
N THR A 357 -8.12 7.05 -5.73
CA THR A 357 -8.13 5.70 -6.29
C THR A 357 -9.50 5.05 -6.20
N THR A 358 -9.69 3.97 -6.95
CA THR A 358 -10.94 3.20 -6.97
C THR A 358 -10.66 1.72 -7.18
N GLU A 359 -11.65 0.88 -6.92
CA GLU A 359 -11.68 -0.54 -7.26
C GLU A 359 -12.76 -0.76 -8.32
N TYR A 360 -12.56 -0.18 -9.51
CA TYR A 360 -13.58 -0.16 -10.56
C TYR A 360 -13.68 -1.50 -11.28
N SER A 361 -12.55 -2.14 -11.56
CA SER A 361 -12.49 -3.39 -12.31
C SER A 361 -11.90 -4.54 -11.50
N ASN A 362 -12.01 -5.76 -12.03
CA ASN A 362 -11.52 -6.95 -11.35
C ASN A 362 -10.01 -6.92 -11.12
N LYS A 363 -9.24 -6.31 -12.02
CA LYS A 363 -7.77 -6.23 -11.95
C LYS A 363 -7.26 -5.30 -10.84
N THR A 364 -8.09 -4.38 -10.38
CA THR A 364 -7.73 -3.40 -9.35
C THR A 364 -8.47 -3.64 -8.04
N ARG A 365 -9.18 -4.76 -7.88
CA ARG A 365 -9.72 -5.15 -6.57
C ARG A 365 -8.61 -5.14 -5.52
N LYS A 366 -8.96 -4.68 -4.32
CA LYS A 366 -8.05 -4.43 -3.20
C LYS A 366 -7.02 -3.32 -3.42
N THR A 367 -7.12 -2.49 -4.47
CA THR A 367 -6.21 -1.35 -4.70
C THR A 367 -6.17 -0.39 -3.51
N VAL A 368 -7.27 -0.21 -2.78
CA VAL A 368 -7.28 0.64 -1.57
C VAL A 368 -6.35 0.07 -0.49
N ASP A 369 -6.42 -1.24 -0.21
CA ASP A 369 -5.51 -1.94 0.72
C ASP A 369 -4.07 -1.92 0.22
N GLU A 370 -3.87 -2.13 -1.09
CA GLU A 370 -2.55 -2.16 -1.71
C GLU A 370 -1.85 -0.80 -1.59
N LEU A 371 -2.54 0.28 -1.92
CA LEU A 371 -2.02 1.63 -1.77
C LEU A 371 -1.84 1.98 -0.29
N SER A 372 -2.76 1.58 0.61
CA SER A 372 -2.61 1.85 2.05
C SER A 372 -1.33 1.23 2.60
N THR A 373 -1.12 -0.06 2.31
CA THR A 373 0.08 -0.79 2.72
C THR A 373 1.33 -0.25 2.02
N GLY A 374 1.24 0.07 0.73
CA GLY A 374 2.32 0.66 -0.06
C GLY A 374 2.78 2.01 0.46
N LEU A 375 1.84 2.90 0.83
CA LEU A 375 2.13 4.23 1.36
C LEU A 375 2.76 4.16 2.75
N LYS A 376 2.28 3.27 3.63
CA LYS A 376 2.92 3.02 4.95
C LYS A 376 4.37 2.55 4.76
N MET A 377 4.57 1.62 3.84
CA MET A 377 5.89 1.10 3.47
C MET A 377 6.80 2.21 2.92
N ALA A 378 6.35 2.96 1.92
CA ALA A 378 7.12 4.01 1.26
C ALA A 378 7.43 5.17 2.20
N PHE A 379 6.46 5.60 3.02
CA PHE A 379 6.65 6.69 3.96
C PHE A 379 7.66 6.34 5.05
N LEU A 380 7.56 5.13 5.63
CA LEU A 380 8.54 4.65 6.61
C LEU A 380 9.95 4.50 6.00
N ALA A 381 10.03 4.03 4.75
CA ALA A 381 11.29 3.94 4.01
C ALA A 381 11.94 5.32 3.83
N ASN A 382 11.17 6.32 3.40
CA ASN A 382 11.64 7.70 3.24
C ASN A 382 12.03 8.34 4.57
N TYR A 383 11.26 8.13 5.64
CA TYR A 383 11.60 8.60 6.98
C TYR A 383 12.95 8.03 7.44
N LYS A 384 13.15 6.72 7.25
CA LYS A 384 14.40 6.01 7.58
C LYS A 384 15.53 6.22 6.56
N LYS A 385 15.30 6.98 5.49
CA LYS A 385 16.27 7.22 4.39
C LYS A 385 16.89 5.93 3.85
N ARG A 386 16.03 4.93 3.59
CA ARG A 386 16.44 3.63 3.05
C ARG A 386 15.45 3.10 2.01
N PRO A 387 15.82 2.08 1.21
CA PRO A 387 14.88 1.40 0.32
C PRO A 387 13.72 0.74 1.07
N SER A 388 12.58 0.56 0.39
CA SER A 388 11.34 -0.02 0.93
C SER A 388 11.37 -1.55 1.17
N VAL A 389 12.56 -2.16 1.22
CA VAL A 389 12.73 -3.61 1.44
C VAL A 389 13.05 -3.93 2.89
N GLY A 390 12.49 -5.03 3.41
CA GLY A 390 12.77 -5.46 4.78
C GLY A 390 11.99 -4.67 5.85
N LEU A 391 10.99 -3.90 5.45
CA LEU A 391 10.03 -3.24 6.33
C LEU A 391 8.93 -4.21 6.82
N PRO A 392 8.17 -3.85 7.87
CA PRO A 392 7.08 -4.67 8.44
C PRO A 392 5.88 -4.82 7.49
N PHE A 393 5.73 -3.91 6.53
CA PHE A 393 4.65 -3.93 5.54
C PHE A 393 5.03 -4.82 4.35
N ASN A 394 4.07 -5.56 3.80
CA ASN A 394 4.29 -6.49 2.70
C ASN A 394 3.14 -6.46 1.69
N LEU A 395 3.52 -6.41 0.41
CA LEU A 395 2.60 -6.52 -0.72
C LEU A 395 2.88 -7.78 -1.58
N LEU A 396 3.82 -8.64 -1.17
CA LEU A 396 4.00 -9.92 -1.83
C LEU A 396 2.85 -10.86 -1.41
N ARG A 397 1.84 -10.99 -2.29
CA ARG A 397 0.67 -11.87 -2.10
C ARG A 397 0.84 -13.23 -2.77
N ALA A 398 1.24 -13.24 -4.05
CA ALA A 398 1.46 -14.47 -4.81
C ALA A 398 2.89 -15.04 -4.68
N LYS A 399 3.82 -14.26 -4.13
CA LYS A 399 5.25 -14.61 -4.02
C LYS A 399 5.70 -14.54 -2.58
N ASN A 400 6.80 -15.24 -2.26
CA ASN A 400 7.36 -15.25 -0.92
C ASN A 400 8.61 -14.37 -0.82
N LYS A 401 8.74 -13.66 0.31
CA LYS A 401 9.94 -12.85 0.65
C LYS A 401 11.16 -13.71 0.99
N LYS A 402 10.93 -14.92 1.53
CA LYS A 402 11.95 -15.87 1.96
C LYS A 402 11.69 -17.23 1.31
N LYS A 403 12.77 -17.92 0.94
CA LYS A 403 12.70 -19.33 0.59
C LYS A 403 12.62 -20.12 1.89
N TYR A 404 11.65 -21.03 1.97
CA TYR A 404 11.52 -21.98 3.06
C TYR A 404 12.04 -23.32 2.57
N ASP A 405 13.33 -23.60 2.80
CA ASP A 405 13.93 -24.90 2.46
C ASP A 405 13.59 -25.94 3.56
N ILE A 406 12.30 -26.28 3.64
CA ILE A 406 11.74 -27.25 4.60
C ILE A 406 11.50 -28.59 3.88
N ALA A 407 12.34 -28.93 2.91
CA ALA A 407 12.23 -30.22 2.23
C ALA A 407 12.41 -31.32 3.30
N PRO A 408 11.41 -32.19 3.52
CA PRO A 408 11.57 -33.29 4.46
C PRO A 408 12.70 -34.19 3.97
N LYS A 409 13.48 -34.76 4.90
CA LYS A 409 14.44 -35.81 4.54
C LYS A 409 13.66 -37.00 4.00
N ILE A 410 13.75 -37.23 2.70
CA ILE A 410 13.06 -38.33 2.05
C ILE A 410 13.86 -39.61 2.34
N PRO A 411 13.28 -40.62 3.02
CA PRO A 411 13.92 -41.93 3.12
C PRO A 411 14.12 -42.53 1.73
N SER A 412 15.05 -43.47 1.55
CA SER A 412 15.35 -44.11 0.27
C SER A 412 14.22 -45.03 -0.23
N ILE A 413 13.05 -44.47 -0.51
CA ILE A 413 11.85 -45.12 -1.02
C ILE A 413 11.64 -44.61 -2.45
N PRO A 414 11.51 -45.49 -3.46
CA PRO A 414 11.24 -45.05 -4.83
C PRO A 414 9.89 -44.34 -4.91
N PRO A 415 9.79 -43.18 -5.57
CA PRO A 415 8.53 -42.46 -5.70
C PRO A 415 7.57 -43.19 -6.66
N ILE A 416 6.28 -43.21 -6.33
CA ILE A 416 5.22 -43.53 -7.30
C ILE A 416 4.95 -42.26 -8.08
N LEU A 417 5.28 -42.25 -9.37
CA LEU A 417 5.07 -41.10 -10.25
C LEU A 417 3.67 -41.18 -10.86
N VAL A 418 2.85 -40.15 -10.60
CA VAL A 418 1.53 -40.00 -11.22
C VAL A 418 1.68 -39.03 -12.40
N THR A 419 1.54 -39.53 -13.63
CA THR A 419 1.68 -38.75 -14.87
C THR A 419 0.40 -38.60 -15.66
N GLU A 420 -0.62 -39.41 -15.34
CA GLU A 420 -1.91 -39.40 -16.01
C GLU A 420 -2.95 -38.69 -15.15
N PHE A 421 -3.87 -37.97 -15.79
CA PHE A 421 -5.00 -37.31 -15.14
C PHE A 421 -6.26 -38.16 -15.36
N ASP A 422 -6.88 -38.61 -14.28
CA ASP A 422 -8.14 -39.35 -14.32
C ASP A 422 -9.32 -38.36 -14.37
N GLU A 423 -10.07 -38.39 -15.47
CA GLU A 423 -11.26 -37.55 -15.69
C GLU A 423 -12.57 -38.25 -15.27
N SER A 424 -12.50 -39.44 -14.67
CA SER A 424 -13.69 -40.17 -14.24
C SER A 424 -14.52 -39.37 -13.23
N TYR A 425 -15.83 -39.38 -13.42
CA TYR A 425 -16.79 -38.67 -12.59
C TYR A 425 -17.99 -39.56 -12.25
N SER A 426 -18.27 -39.68 -10.96
CA SER A 426 -19.45 -40.36 -10.42
C SER A 426 -20.24 -39.39 -9.55
N LEU A 427 -21.56 -39.30 -9.77
CA LEU A 427 -22.45 -38.50 -8.95
C LEU A 427 -22.55 -39.10 -7.54
N ASP A 428 -22.40 -38.28 -6.51
CA ASP A 428 -22.68 -38.69 -5.13
C ASP A 428 -24.20 -38.76 -4.93
N SER A 429 -24.68 -39.89 -4.45
CA SER A 429 -26.11 -40.13 -4.15
C SER A 429 -26.69 -39.14 -3.15
N LYS A 430 -25.87 -38.47 -2.33
CA LYS A 430 -26.34 -37.48 -1.37
C LYS A 430 -26.63 -36.12 -1.99
N GLY A 431 -26.09 -35.80 -3.16
CA GLY A 431 -26.33 -34.53 -3.82
C GLY A 431 -25.05 -33.83 -4.29
N TYR A 432 -25.16 -32.54 -4.58
CA TYR A 432 -24.08 -31.73 -5.15
C TYR A 432 -24.05 -30.30 -4.59
N PHE A 433 -22.96 -29.58 -4.87
CA PHE A 433 -22.71 -28.25 -4.34
C PHE A 433 -22.52 -27.23 -5.47
N LYS A 434 -23.07 -26.03 -5.26
CA LYS A 434 -22.69 -24.83 -6.03
C LYS A 434 -21.91 -23.90 -5.14
N ILE A 435 -20.76 -23.43 -5.63
CA ILE A 435 -19.83 -22.60 -4.87
C ILE A 435 -19.64 -21.28 -5.59
N TRP A 436 -19.64 -20.18 -4.84
CA TRP A 436 -19.25 -18.86 -5.33
C TRP A 436 -18.61 -18.05 -4.22
N ILE A 437 -17.96 -16.96 -4.59
CA ILE A 437 -17.33 -16.03 -3.65
C ILE A 437 -18.06 -14.69 -3.65
N ASP A 438 -18.13 -14.08 -2.49
CA ASP A 438 -18.56 -12.70 -2.26
C ASP A 438 -17.33 -11.89 -1.84
N GLN A 439 -16.81 -11.11 -2.78
CA GLN A 439 -15.61 -10.29 -2.57
C GLN A 439 -15.85 -9.13 -1.60
N GLU A 440 -17.07 -8.61 -1.49
CA GLU A 440 -17.33 -7.44 -0.62
C GLU A 440 -17.42 -7.83 0.84
N ASN A 441 -18.14 -8.92 1.11
CA ASN A 441 -18.27 -9.46 2.45
C ASN A 441 -17.12 -10.39 2.84
N GLN A 442 -16.23 -10.70 1.89
CA GLN A 442 -15.12 -11.65 2.05
C GLN A 442 -15.61 -13.03 2.50
N LEU A 443 -16.61 -13.58 1.79
CA LEU A 443 -17.24 -14.87 2.09
C LEU A 443 -17.14 -15.84 0.91
N ILE A 444 -16.97 -17.12 1.22
CA ILE A 444 -17.23 -18.24 0.32
C ILE A 444 -18.64 -18.75 0.65
N SER A 445 -19.47 -18.91 -0.37
CA SER A 445 -20.84 -19.38 -0.24
C SER A 445 -21.02 -20.72 -0.93
N ILE A 446 -21.69 -21.65 -0.25
CA ILE A 446 -21.89 -23.02 -0.70
C ILE A 446 -23.38 -23.34 -0.59
N LEU A 447 -24.03 -23.57 -1.73
CA LEU A 447 -25.40 -24.04 -1.78
C LEU A 447 -25.42 -25.55 -2.02
N TYR A 448 -25.89 -26.29 -1.03
CA TYR A 448 -26.09 -27.72 -1.11
C TYR A 448 -27.45 -28.05 -1.74
N TYR A 449 -27.43 -28.97 -2.70
CA TYR A 449 -28.61 -29.51 -3.37
C TYR A 449 -28.81 -30.97 -3.03
N HIS A 450 -30.03 -31.34 -2.67
CA HIS A 450 -30.48 -32.72 -2.53
C HIS A 450 -31.69 -32.93 -3.46
N ASP A 451 -31.70 -34.01 -4.24
CA ASP A 451 -32.75 -34.27 -5.25
C ASP A 451 -33.05 -33.05 -6.16
N SER A 452 -31.99 -32.34 -6.56
CA SER A 452 -32.07 -31.11 -7.37
C SER A 452 -32.82 -29.94 -6.73
N GLN A 453 -33.08 -29.98 -5.42
CA GLN A 453 -33.66 -28.87 -4.66
C GLN A 453 -32.63 -28.22 -3.73
N PRO A 454 -32.59 -26.88 -3.62
CA PRO A 454 -31.70 -26.20 -2.70
C PRO A 454 -32.11 -26.50 -1.26
N HIS A 455 -31.21 -27.09 -0.49
CA HIS A 455 -31.48 -27.52 0.88
C HIS A 455 -30.87 -26.58 1.92
N SER A 456 -29.61 -26.18 1.75
CA SER A 456 -28.90 -25.34 2.74
C SER A 456 -27.83 -24.47 2.11
N LEU A 457 -27.76 -23.22 2.57
CA LEU A 457 -26.68 -22.28 2.27
C LEU A 457 -25.71 -22.25 3.45
N ILE A 458 -24.44 -22.51 3.18
CA ILE A 458 -23.35 -22.46 4.16
C ILE A 458 -22.37 -21.38 3.70
N GLN A 459 -21.98 -20.49 4.62
CA GLN A 459 -21.08 -19.38 4.33
C GLN A 459 -19.95 -19.32 5.36
N GLY A 460 -18.78 -18.89 4.92
CA GLY A 460 -17.59 -18.79 5.76
C GLY A 460 -16.38 -18.31 4.97
N THR A 461 -15.23 -18.21 5.63
CA THR A 461 -14.02 -17.62 5.02
C THR A 461 -12.87 -18.61 4.85
N SER A 462 -13.05 -19.87 5.27
CA SER A 462 -12.01 -20.89 5.29
C SER A 462 -12.54 -22.18 4.68
N ALA A 463 -11.81 -22.71 3.71
CA ALA A 463 -12.07 -23.99 3.05
C ALA A 463 -12.11 -25.13 4.07
N GLU A 464 -11.17 -25.15 5.01
CA GLU A 464 -11.12 -26.18 6.06
C GLU A 464 -12.35 -26.13 6.97
N ALA A 465 -12.72 -24.94 7.46
CA ALA A 465 -13.89 -24.79 8.34
C ALA A 465 -15.19 -25.17 7.63
N LEU A 466 -15.35 -24.73 6.38
CA LEU A 466 -16.51 -25.03 5.54
C LEU A 466 -16.60 -26.52 5.21
N GLY A 467 -15.48 -27.13 4.78
CA GLY A 467 -15.41 -28.56 4.47
C GLY A 467 -15.73 -29.42 5.69
N LYS A 468 -15.15 -29.13 6.86
CA LYS A 468 -15.47 -29.82 8.12
C LYS A 468 -16.94 -29.66 8.51
N LYS A 469 -17.52 -28.48 8.30
CA LYS A 469 -18.95 -28.27 8.56
C LYS A 469 -19.81 -29.14 7.66
N ILE A 470 -19.52 -29.22 6.36
CA ILE A 470 -20.25 -30.06 5.41
C ILE A 470 -20.15 -31.55 5.78
N LEU A 471 -18.97 -32.03 6.17
CA LEU A 471 -18.78 -33.40 6.66
C LEU A 471 -19.63 -33.67 7.92
N SER A 472 -19.66 -32.73 8.87
CA SER A 472 -20.48 -32.87 10.09
C SER A 472 -22.00 -32.90 9.83
N LEU A 473 -22.44 -32.30 8.72
CA LEU A 473 -23.83 -32.31 8.28
C LEU A 473 -24.19 -33.57 7.47
N ASN A 474 -23.21 -34.45 7.21
CA ASN A 474 -23.38 -35.69 6.48
C ASN A 474 -23.93 -35.51 5.04
N TYR A 475 -23.64 -34.36 4.39
CA TYR A 475 -24.11 -34.02 3.04
C TYR A 475 -23.33 -34.67 1.89
N ILE A 476 -22.25 -35.38 2.21
CA ILE A 476 -21.36 -36.03 1.25
C ILE A 476 -20.88 -37.36 1.83
N GLN A 477 -20.58 -38.35 1.00
CA GLN A 477 -20.03 -39.63 1.45
C GLN A 477 -18.97 -40.20 0.50
N ASP A 478 -19.03 -39.87 -0.78
CA ASP A 478 -18.09 -40.37 -1.77
C ASP A 478 -16.70 -39.73 -1.58
N PRO A 479 -15.61 -40.51 -1.39
CA PRO A 479 -14.28 -39.97 -1.18
C PRO A 479 -13.76 -39.08 -2.31
N SER A 480 -14.10 -39.39 -3.56
CA SER A 480 -13.70 -38.59 -4.73
C SER A 480 -14.43 -37.25 -4.73
N HIS A 481 -15.72 -37.23 -4.37
CA HIS A 481 -16.47 -36.00 -4.20
C HIS A 481 -15.94 -35.15 -3.03
N ILE A 482 -15.52 -35.77 -1.92
CA ILE A 482 -14.88 -35.07 -0.79
C ILE A 482 -13.58 -34.38 -1.24
N PHE A 483 -12.75 -35.08 -2.01
CA PHE A 483 -11.54 -34.50 -2.60
C PHE A 483 -11.85 -33.34 -3.55
N TYR A 484 -12.83 -33.51 -4.44
CA TYR A 484 -13.29 -32.45 -5.34
C TYR A 484 -13.73 -31.20 -4.57
N LEU A 485 -14.58 -31.36 -3.55
CA LEU A 485 -15.07 -30.26 -2.73
C LEU A 485 -13.90 -29.54 -2.04
N GLY A 486 -12.95 -30.28 -1.47
CA GLY A 486 -11.75 -29.68 -0.87
C GLY A 486 -10.95 -28.83 -1.86
N ARG A 487 -10.76 -29.33 -3.09
CA ARG A 487 -10.05 -28.61 -4.15
C ARG A 487 -10.77 -27.33 -4.57
N GLU A 488 -12.09 -27.38 -4.75
CA GLU A 488 -12.88 -26.21 -5.15
C GLU A 488 -12.93 -25.15 -4.04
N LEU A 489 -13.07 -25.57 -2.77
CA LEU A 489 -13.07 -24.65 -1.64
C LEU A 489 -11.72 -23.96 -1.44
N GLU A 490 -10.61 -24.69 -1.57
CA GLU A 490 -9.26 -24.11 -1.51
C GLU A 490 -9.04 -23.11 -2.65
N ARG A 491 -9.49 -23.43 -3.87
CA ARG A 491 -9.43 -22.50 -5.00
C ARG A 491 -10.27 -21.24 -4.76
N ALA A 492 -11.45 -21.38 -4.17
CA ALA A 492 -12.31 -20.24 -3.81
C ALA A 492 -11.66 -19.36 -2.73
N GLU A 493 -11.04 -19.96 -1.71
CA GLU A 493 -10.30 -19.25 -0.66
C GLU A 493 -9.10 -18.48 -1.23
N ILE A 494 -8.29 -19.12 -2.09
CA ILE A 494 -7.15 -18.48 -2.76
C ILE A 494 -7.62 -17.32 -3.66
N ALA A 495 -8.71 -17.51 -4.42
CA ALA A 495 -9.27 -16.46 -5.28
C ALA A 495 -9.75 -15.26 -4.44
N LEU A 496 -10.43 -15.52 -3.33
CA LEU A 496 -10.87 -14.48 -2.39
C LEU A 496 -9.67 -13.75 -1.76
N PHE A 497 -8.62 -14.47 -1.36
CA PHE A 497 -7.39 -13.90 -0.84
C PHE A 497 -6.69 -12.99 -1.85
N LEU A 498 -6.57 -13.43 -3.11
CA LEU A 498 -5.91 -12.68 -4.18
C LEU A 498 -6.78 -11.58 -4.79
N GLY A 499 -8.09 -11.53 -4.48
CA GLY A 499 -9.04 -10.62 -5.14
C GLY A 499 -9.37 -11.02 -6.57
N LYS A 500 -9.14 -12.30 -6.93
CA LYS A 500 -9.43 -12.87 -8.25
C LYS A 500 -10.86 -13.41 -8.28
N ASP A 501 -11.46 -13.47 -9.47
CA ASP A 501 -12.69 -14.22 -9.66
C ASP A 501 -12.47 -15.72 -9.48
N TYR A 502 -13.53 -16.38 -9.03
CA TYR A 502 -13.63 -17.82 -8.92
C TYR A 502 -14.79 -18.29 -9.78
N VAL A 503 -14.51 -19.26 -10.64
CA VAL A 503 -15.53 -20.00 -11.38
C VAL A 503 -15.32 -21.48 -11.06
N GLN A 504 -16.37 -22.11 -10.55
CA GLN A 504 -16.36 -23.54 -10.27
C GLN A 504 -16.02 -24.31 -11.55
N ASP A 505 -15.21 -25.37 -11.42
CA ASP A 505 -14.75 -26.24 -12.50
C ASP A 505 -13.78 -25.63 -13.55
N LEU A 506 -13.53 -24.31 -13.56
CA LEU A 506 -12.50 -23.71 -14.43
C LEU A 506 -11.13 -23.65 -13.74
N LYS A 507 -10.02 -23.91 -14.41
CA LYS A 507 -8.70 -23.83 -13.72
C LYS A 507 -8.41 -22.41 -13.29
N PHE A 508 -7.68 -22.27 -12.17
CA PHE A 508 -7.33 -20.95 -11.61
C PHE A 508 -6.62 -20.04 -12.63
N ALA A 509 -5.78 -20.60 -13.51
CA ALA A 509 -5.08 -19.85 -14.54
C ALA A 509 -5.93 -19.48 -15.77
N GLU A 510 -7.09 -20.12 -15.97
CA GLU A 510 -7.98 -19.92 -17.12
C GLU A 510 -9.04 -18.83 -16.86
N VAL A 511 -9.22 -18.42 -15.61
CA VAL A 511 -10.07 -17.28 -15.24
C VAL A 511 -9.27 -16.00 -15.51
N LEU A 512 -9.56 -15.28 -16.61
CA LEU A 512 -8.90 -14.02 -16.99
C LEU A 512 -9.72 -12.80 -16.60
#